data_AF-A0AAU2IWG8-F1
#
_entry.id   AF-A0AAU2IWG8-F1
#
_cell.length_a   1.000
_cell.length_b   1.000
_cell.length_c   1.000
_cell.angle_alpha   90.00
_cell.angle_beta   90.00
_cell.angle_gamma   90.00
#
_symmetry.space_group_name_H-M   'P 1'
#
loop_
_entity.id
_entity.type
_entity.pdbx_description
1 polymer ?
#
loop_
_entity_poly.entity_id
_entity_poly.type
_entity_poly.pdbx_seq_one_letter_code
_entity_poly.pdbx_strand_id
1 'polypeptide(L)'
;MNERQYPSTDSSVVAVLEYQDQVGLRCKVRAQAVAGNDVWYLLRDTQAWISASYAARTGTVPYCKDVQVNRLTHSPQATDAMG
;
A
#
# COMPACT_ATOMS: atom_id res chain seq x y z
N MET A 1 -9.90 -13.06 -2.20
CA MET A 1 -9.32 -11.70 -2.27
C MET A 1 -8.02 -11.77 -3.03
N ASN A 2 -7.78 -10.89 -4.02
CA ASN A 2 -6.60 -11.02 -4.88
C ASN A 2 -5.36 -10.42 -4.22
N GLU A 3 -4.28 -11.20 -4.17
CA GLU A 3 -2.92 -10.71 -3.95
C GLU A 3 -2.35 -10.24 -5.28
N ARG A 4 -1.80 -9.03 -5.29
CA ARG A 4 -1.36 -8.36 -6.52
C ARG A 4 0.10 -7.96 -6.45
N GLN A 5 0.77 -7.97 -7.59
CA GLN A 5 2.19 -7.57 -7.67
C GLN A 5 2.41 -6.10 -7.28
N TYR A 6 1.44 -5.22 -7.57
CA TYR A 6 1.49 -3.80 -7.23
C TYR A 6 0.14 -3.34 -6.64
N PRO A 7 0.08 -2.19 -5.93
CA PRO A 7 -1.16 -1.69 -5.31
C PRO A 7 -2.09 -1.02 -6.35
N SER A 8 -2.49 -1.79 -7.35
CA SER A 8 -3.37 -1.41 -8.45
C SER A 8 -4.13 -2.63 -8.97
N THR A 9 -5.38 -2.44 -9.38
CA THR A 9 -6.21 -3.48 -10.01
C THR A 9 -5.72 -3.90 -11.39
N ASP A 10 -4.87 -3.10 -12.01
CA ASP A 10 -4.31 -3.35 -13.34
C ASP A 10 -3.05 -4.24 -13.27
N SER A 11 -2.51 -4.43 -12.08
CA SER A 11 -1.37 -5.32 -11.86
C SER A 11 -1.77 -6.78 -11.76
N SER A 12 -0.85 -7.65 -12.16
CA SER A 12 -1.00 -9.11 -12.14
C SER A 12 -1.44 -9.62 -10.77
N VAL A 13 -2.40 -10.54 -10.78
CA VAL A 13 -2.77 -11.34 -9.61
C VAL A 13 -1.72 -12.43 -9.44
N VAL A 14 -1.06 -12.46 -8.30
CA VAL A 14 0.01 -13.44 -7.98
C VAL A 14 -0.48 -14.59 -7.12
N ALA A 15 -1.56 -14.37 -6.34
CA ALA A 15 -2.23 -15.37 -5.53
C ALA A 15 -3.66 -14.90 -5.18
N VAL A 16 -4.43 -15.79 -4.54
CA VAL A 16 -5.77 -15.48 -4.05
C VAL A 16 -5.88 -15.99 -2.62
N LEU A 17 -6.28 -15.09 -1.71
CA LEU A 17 -6.67 -15.43 -0.34
C LEU A 17 -8.13 -15.88 -0.31
N GLU A 18 -8.41 -16.93 0.44
CA GLU A 18 -9.76 -17.41 0.70
C GLU A 18 -10.49 -16.54 1.73
N TYR A 19 -11.76 -16.83 1.95
CA TYR A 19 -12.56 -16.13 2.94
C TYR A 19 -12.02 -16.45 4.35
N GLN A 20 -11.82 -15.40 5.17
CA GLN A 20 -11.30 -15.48 6.55
C GLN A 20 -9.81 -15.86 6.69
N ASP A 21 -9.06 -15.91 5.59
CA ASP A 21 -7.61 -16.05 5.66
C ASP A 21 -6.96 -14.94 6.49
N GLN A 22 -5.98 -15.33 7.31
CA GLN A 22 -5.20 -14.42 8.13
C GLN A 22 -3.81 -14.25 7.53
N VAL A 23 -3.45 -13.00 7.23
CA VAL A 23 -2.15 -12.65 6.65
C VAL A 23 -1.44 -11.60 7.49
N GLY A 24 -0.11 -11.73 7.59
CA GLY A 24 0.72 -10.72 8.22
C GLY A 24 0.79 -9.45 7.36
N LEU A 25 0.54 -8.28 7.96
CA LEU A 25 0.72 -7.00 7.29
C LEU A 25 2.10 -6.40 7.62
N ARG A 26 2.80 -5.90 6.59
CA ARG A 26 4.08 -5.20 6.72
C ARG A 26 3.88 -3.71 6.87
N CYS A 27 3.20 -3.09 5.91
CA CYS A 27 2.95 -1.65 5.87
C CYS A 27 1.80 -1.31 4.91
N LYS A 28 1.43 -0.02 4.83
CA LYS A 28 0.37 0.49 3.96
C LYS A 28 0.83 1.62 3.05
N VAL A 29 0.13 1.80 1.94
CA VAL A 29 0.25 2.93 1.02
C VAL A 29 -1.12 3.49 0.64
N ARG A 30 -1.14 4.67 0.02
CA ARG A 30 -2.30 5.20 -0.71
C ARG A 30 -2.03 5.03 -2.21
N ALA A 31 -2.93 4.39 -2.95
CA ALA A 31 -2.79 4.09 -4.37
C ALA A 31 -4.16 4.08 -5.07
N GLN A 32 -4.37 3.24 -6.09
CA GLN A 32 -5.64 3.20 -6.82
C GLN A 32 -6.82 2.93 -5.87
N ALA A 33 -7.88 3.74 -5.96
CA ALA A 33 -9.07 3.55 -5.14
C ALA A 33 -9.85 2.30 -5.59
N VAL A 34 -10.22 1.46 -4.63
CA VAL A 34 -11.09 0.30 -4.84
C VAL A 34 -12.28 0.46 -3.91
N ALA A 35 -13.50 0.48 -4.46
CA ALA A 35 -14.73 0.70 -3.66
C ALA A 35 -14.64 1.92 -2.72
N GLY A 36 -14.03 3.02 -3.18
CA GLY A 36 -13.90 4.27 -2.42
C GLY A 36 -12.78 4.30 -1.37
N ASN A 37 -11.99 3.23 -1.22
CA ASN A 37 -10.84 3.18 -0.32
C ASN A 37 -9.54 2.98 -1.13
N ASP A 38 -8.61 3.91 -0.94
CA ASP A 38 -7.32 3.98 -1.64
C ASP A 38 -6.16 3.39 -0.82
N VAL A 39 -6.44 2.76 0.33
CA VAL A 39 -5.42 2.09 1.14
C VAL A 39 -5.14 0.70 0.59
N TRP A 40 -3.86 0.38 0.45
CA TRP A 40 -3.37 -0.95 0.14
C TRP A 40 -2.39 -1.42 1.21
N TYR A 41 -2.41 -2.71 1.52
CA TYR A 41 -1.44 -3.33 2.42
C TYR A 41 -0.44 -4.18 1.66
N LEU A 42 0.83 -4.01 2.01
CA LEU A 42 1.89 -4.94 1.65
C LEU A 42 1.89 -6.08 2.66
N LEU A 43 1.86 -7.30 2.17
CA LEU A 43 1.94 -8.50 3.00
C LEU A 43 3.36 -8.70 3.54
N ARG A 44 3.46 -9.36 4.68
CA ARG A 44 4.73 -9.60 5.38
C ARG A 44 5.54 -10.70 4.72
N ASP A 45 4.84 -11.78 4.40
CA ASP A 45 5.41 -13.06 3.99
C ASP A 45 5.48 -13.16 2.46
N THR A 46 4.53 -12.51 1.77
CA THR A 46 4.55 -12.33 0.32
C THR A 46 4.86 -10.87 -0.01
N GLN A 47 5.65 -10.61 -1.06
CA GLN A 47 5.85 -9.25 -1.59
C GLN A 47 4.64 -8.81 -2.43
N ALA A 48 3.44 -9.11 -1.96
CA ALA A 48 2.19 -8.86 -2.67
C ALA A 48 1.31 -7.86 -1.92
N TRP A 49 0.39 -7.27 -2.67
CA TRP A 49 -0.50 -6.20 -2.21
C TRP A 49 -1.94 -6.66 -2.18
N ILE A 50 -2.66 -6.23 -1.14
CA ILE A 50 -4.11 -6.45 -1.01
C ILE A 50 -4.81 -5.11 -0.76
N SER A 51 -6.02 -4.95 -1.30
CA SER A 51 -6.83 -3.75 -1.09
C SER A 51 -7.44 -3.73 0.31
N ALA A 52 -7.32 -2.61 1.05
CA ALA A 52 -7.91 -2.50 2.38
C ALA A 52 -9.45 -2.53 2.38
N SER A 53 -10.10 -2.38 1.22
CA SER A 53 -11.56 -2.33 1.09
C SER A 53 -12.25 -3.62 1.52
N TYR A 54 -11.52 -4.74 1.50
CA TYR A 54 -12.06 -6.07 1.84
C TYR A 54 -11.33 -6.73 3.03
N ALA A 55 -10.43 -6.01 3.71
CA ALA A 55 -9.64 -6.55 4.80
C ALA A 55 -10.04 -5.95 6.14
N ALA A 56 -10.37 -6.82 7.12
CA ALA A 56 -10.43 -6.43 8.51
C ALA A 56 -9.02 -6.29 9.08
N ARG A 57 -8.78 -5.29 9.93
CA ARG A 57 -7.49 -5.10 10.61
C ARG A 57 -7.64 -5.31 12.11
N THR A 58 -6.66 -5.98 12.71
CA THR A 58 -6.56 -6.20 14.15
C THR A 58 -5.69 -5.16 14.88
N GLY A 59 -5.13 -4.17 14.16
CA GLY A 59 -4.29 -3.13 14.74
C GLY A 59 -3.80 -2.05 13.77
N THR A 60 -2.93 -1.16 14.25
CA THR A 60 -2.33 -0.07 13.46
C THR A 60 -1.28 -0.60 12.50
N VAL A 61 -1.47 -0.33 11.21
CA VAL A 61 -0.48 -0.63 10.15
C VAL A 61 0.29 0.65 9.79
N PRO A 62 1.64 0.66 9.91
CA PRO A 62 2.45 1.83 9.57
C PRO A 62 2.48 2.07 8.06
N TYR A 63 2.78 3.30 7.64
CA TYR A 63 3.09 3.58 6.24
C TYR A 63 4.42 2.94 5.83
N CYS A 64 4.55 2.50 4.58
CA CYS A 64 5.81 1.99 4.06
C CYS A 64 6.85 3.12 4.04
N LYS A 65 8.03 2.88 4.61
CA LYS A 65 9.08 3.91 4.79
C LYS A 65 9.54 4.51 3.46
N ASP A 66 9.55 3.71 2.39
CA ASP A 66 9.99 4.14 1.06
C ASP A 66 8.94 4.96 0.29
N VAL A 67 7.71 5.07 0.80
CA VAL A 67 6.61 5.81 0.15
C VAL A 67 6.46 7.23 0.71
N GLN A 68 7.01 7.51 1.91
CA GLN A 68 7.01 8.86 2.47
C GLN A 68 8.15 9.74 1.95
N VAL A 69 9.27 9.16 1.52
CA VAL A 69 10.42 9.94 1.04
C VAL A 69 10.06 10.75 -0.21
N ASN A 70 9.19 10.22 -1.07
CA ASN A 70 8.83 10.91 -2.31
C ASN A 70 7.83 12.08 -2.15
N ARG A 71 7.19 12.21 -0.98
CA ARG A 71 6.29 13.34 -0.68
C ARG A 71 7.00 14.53 -0.04
N LEU A 72 8.19 14.33 0.52
CA LEU A 72 9.00 15.42 1.10
C LEU A 72 10.01 16.00 0.09
N THR A 73 10.33 15.27 -0.99
CA THR A 73 11.26 15.73 -2.04
C THR A 73 10.60 16.58 -3.14
N HIS A 74 9.29 16.81 -3.10
CA HIS A 74 8.57 17.66 -4.06
C HIS A 74 7.89 18.88 -3.41
N SER A 75 8.28 19.28 -2.20
CA SER A 75 7.90 20.59 -1.66
C SER A 75 8.67 21.69 -2.42
N PRO A 76 8.02 22.73 -2.98
CA PRO A 76 8.69 23.82 -3.68
C PRO A 76 9.41 24.80 -2.74
N GLN A 77 10.06 24.29 -1.69
CA GLN A 77 10.87 25.06 -0.73
C GLN A 77 12.36 24.68 -0.81
N ALA A 78 12.84 24.45 -2.04
CA ALA A 78 14.27 24.33 -2.35
C ALA A 78 14.67 25.37 -3.41
N THR A 79 14.22 26.61 -3.24
CA THR A 79 14.74 27.78 -3.97
C THR A 79 15.16 28.89 -3.01
N ASP A 80 15.70 28.52 -1.85
CA ASP A 80 16.53 29.42 -1.04
C ASP A 80 17.96 28.84 -1.02
N ALA A 81 18.70 29.05 -2.12
CA ALA A 81 20.17 29.17 -2.17
C ALA A 81 20.70 28.99 -3.60
N MET A 82 20.67 30.05 -4.40
CA MET A 82 21.80 30.40 -5.29
C MET A 82 21.86 31.93 -5.35
N GLY A 83 22.40 32.52 -4.29
CA GLY A 83 23.03 33.84 -4.34
C GLY A 83 24.51 33.69 -4.69
#